data_AF-A0A8S0WVF2-F1
#
_entry.id   AF-A0A8S0WVF2-F1
#
_cell.length_a   1.000
_cell.length_b   1.000
_cell.length_c   1.000
_cell.angle_alpha   90.00
_cell.angle_beta   90.00
_cell.angle_gamma   90.00
#
_symmetry.space_group_name_H-M   'P 1'
#
loop_
_entity.id
_entity.type
_entity.pdbx_description
1 polymer ?
#
loop_
_entity_poly.entity_id
_entity_poly.type
_entity_poly.pdbx_seq_one_letter_code
_entity_poly.pdbx_strand_id
1 'polypeptide(L)'
;MDSRYASCIDGLMIVYTKIYTISEVIQVETAKLFINGQSQAVRLPKEYRFSGSEVYIQKVGNTVMLFPKERVWETFLQGLNSFTDDFFAEERDGGVQVQRETL
;
A
#
# COMPACT_ATOMS: atom_id res chain seq x y z
N MET A 1 18.08 3.21 -9.59
CA MET A 1 16.80 3.07 -8.87
C MET A 1 15.73 2.90 -9.92
N ASP A 2 15.05 1.76 -9.90
CA ASP A 2 14.22 1.26 -11.01
C ASP A 2 12.96 2.13 -11.19
N SER A 3 12.74 2.62 -12.41
CA SER A 3 11.60 3.45 -12.83
C SER A 3 10.24 2.79 -12.51
N ARG A 4 10.22 1.45 -12.44
CA ARG A 4 9.02 0.67 -12.12
C ARG A 4 8.59 0.81 -10.65
N TYR A 5 9.54 1.04 -9.75
CA TYR A 5 9.24 1.26 -8.33
C TYR A 5 8.51 2.60 -8.13
N ALA A 6 8.91 3.66 -8.84
CA ALA A 6 8.24 4.95 -8.79
C ALA A 6 6.77 4.85 -9.23
N SER A 7 6.48 4.15 -10.33
CA SER A 7 5.08 4.00 -10.82
C SER A 7 4.16 3.23 -9.88
N CYS A 8 4.70 2.25 -9.13
CA CYS A 8 3.93 1.47 -8.17
C CYS A 8 3.61 2.28 -6.91
N ILE A 9 4.57 3.08 -6.43
CA ILE A 9 4.37 3.96 -5.27
C ILE A 9 3.44 5.12 -5.64
N ASP A 10 3.57 5.68 -6.85
CA ASP A 10 2.69 6.74 -7.36
C ASP A 10 1.26 6.23 -7.54
N GLY A 11 1.07 5.02 -8.05
CA GLY A 11 -0.26 4.38 -8.12
C GLY A 11 -0.92 4.22 -6.75
N LEU A 12 -0.17 3.71 -5.76
CA LEU A 12 -0.68 3.56 -4.39
C LEU A 12 -1.00 4.92 -3.74
N MET A 13 -0.15 5.93 -3.96
CA MET A 13 -0.34 7.29 -3.45
C MET A 13 -1.51 8.01 -4.12
N ILE A 14 -1.76 7.76 -5.41
CA ILE A 14 -2.90 8.33 -6.16
C ILE A 14 -4.21 7.68 -5.68
N VAL A 15 -4.24 6.35 -5.51
CA VAL A 15 -5.41 5.64 -4.96
C VAL A 15 -5.70 6.10 -3.54
N TYR A 16 -4.66 6.21 -2.69
CA TYR A 16 -4.80 6.72 -1.32
C TYR A 16 -5.28 8.17 -1.30
N THR A 17 -4.72 9.06 -2.13
CA THR A 17 -5.17 10.46 -2.16
C THR A 17 -6.61 10.60 -2.68
N LYS A 18 -7.00 9.84 -3.71
CA LYS A 18 -8.36 9.89 -4.26
C LYS A 18 -9.41 9.32 -3.30
N ILE A 19 -9.14 8.19 -2.64
CA ILE A 19 -10.07 7.62 -1.65
C ILE A 19 -10.29 8.59 -0.49
N TYR A 20 -9.23 9.21 0.04
CA TYR A 20 -9.32 10.09 1.22
C TYR A 20 -9.81 11.52 0.89
N THR A 21 -9.85 11.90 -0.40
CA THR A 21 -10.35 13.23 -0.82
C THR A 21 -11.86 13.21 -1.14
N ILE A 22 -12.44 12.05 -1.47
CA ILE A 22 -13.84 11.96 -1.94
C ILE A 22 -14.83 11.65 -0.80
N SER A 23 -14.39 11.18 0.36
CA SER A 23 -15.24 10.91 1.52
C SER A 23 -14.81 11.74 2.75
N GLU A 24 -15.57 12.81 3.01
CA GLU A 24 -15.75 13.57 4.27
C GLU A 24 -14.66 13.59 5.37
N VAL A 25 -14.24 14.82 5.71
CA VAL A 25 -13.65 15.28 6.99
C VAL A 25 -12.65 14.33 7.66
N ILE A 26 -11.35 14.63 7.50
CA ILE A 26 -10.27 13.99 8.24
C ILE A 26 -10.44 14.29 9.75
N GLN A 27 -11.03 13.37 10.49
CA GLN A 27 -11.01 13.38 11.96
C GLN A 27 -9.61 12.97 12.41
N VAL A 28 -8.87 13.90 13.01
CA VAL A 28 -7.52 13.66 13.54
C VAL A 28 -7.62 13.44 15.03
N GLU A 29 -7.24 12.26 15.50
CA GLU A 29 -7.11 11.93 16.91
C GLU A 29 -5.67 11.64 17.30
N THR A 30 -5.30 12.02 18.52
CA THR A 30 -3.97 11.74 19.05
C THR A 30 -3.96 10.38 19.75
N ALA A 31 -2.97 9.54 19.46
CA ALA A 31 -2.69 8.33 20.20
C ALA A 31 -1.53 8.52 21.18
N LYS A 32 -1.53 7.78 22.29
CA LYS A 32 -0.42 7.83 23.26
C LYS A 32 0.74 6.94 22.80
N LEU A 33 1.94 7.51 22.84
CA LEU A 33 3.18 6.76 22.75
C LEU A 33 3.57 6.22 24.12
N PHE A 34 4.11 5.01 24.16
CA PHE A 34 4.63 4.38 25.36
C PHE A 34 5.77 3.42 25.03
N ILE A 35 6.45 2.93 26.06
CA ILE A 35 7.54 1.94 25.94
C ILE A 35 7.00 0.56 26.29
N ASN A 36 7.33 -0.44 25.47
CA ASN A 36 7.07 -1.86 25.72
C ASN A 36 8.40 -2.63 25.62
N GLY A 37 8.96 -3.01 26.78
CA GLY A 37 10.32 -3.53 26.87
C GLY A 37 11.34 -2.49 26.42
N GLN A 38 12.10 -2.79 25.37
CA GLN A 38 13.08 -1.87 24.76
C GLN A 38 12.53 -1.14 23.52
N SER A 39 11.25 -1.34 23.19
CA SER A 39 10.63 -0.82 21.96
C SER A 39 9.65 0.31 22.26
N GLN A 40 9.49 1.22 21.29
CA GLN A 40 8.39 2.19 21.29
C GLN A 40 7.12 1.55 20.74
N ALA A 41 5.97 1.90 21.31
CA ALA A 41 4.65 1.44 20.89
C ALA A 41 3.63 2.59 20.88
N VAL A 42 2.60 2.43 20.04
CA VAL A 42 1.44 3.32 19.96
C VAL A 42 0.23 2.61 20.56
N ARG A 43 -0.49 3.25 21.47
CA ARG A 43 -1.77 2.73 21.98
C ARG A 43 -2.89 3.15 21.04
N LEU A 44 -3.34 2.23 20.19
CA LEU A 44 -4.47 2.48 19.29
C LEU A 44 -5.77 2.60 20.11
N PRO A 45 -6.56 3.68 19.91
CA PRO A 45 -7.95 3.74 20.37
C PRO A 45 -8.77 2.61 19.76
N LYS A 46 -9.95 2.33 20.34
CA LYS A 46 -10.75 1.14 20.01
C LYS A 46 -11.18 1.10 18.55
N GLU A 47 -11.56 2.27 18.03
CA GLU A 47 -12.02 2.56 16.67
C GLU A 47 -10.93 2.39 15.61
N TYR A 48 -9.64 2.48 15.97
CA TYR A 48 -8.49 2.31 15.04
C TYR A 48 -7.82 0.93 15.16
N ARG A 49 -8.44 -0.04 15.85
CA ARG A 49 -7.86 -1.38 16.00
C ARG A 49 -7.97 -2.19 14.70
N PHE A 50 -6.87 -2.84 14.34
CA PHE A 50 -6.85 -3.82 13.25
C PHE A 50 -7.45 -5.16 13.70
N SER A 51 -7.99 -5.92 12.75
CA SER A 51 -8.19 -7.36 12.93
C SER A 51 -6.84 -8.09 12.80
N GLY A 52 -6.75 -9.28 13.40
CA GLY A 52 -5.55 -10.11 13.32
C GLY A 52 -4.46 -9.75 14.33
N SER A 53 -3.27 -10.31 14.10
CA SER A 53 -2.10 -10.15 14.98
C SER A 53 -0.96 -9.33 14.37
N GLU A 54 -1.02 -9.04 13.06
CA GLU A 54 0.08 -8.42 12.33
C GLU A 54 -0.41 -7.39 11.30
N VAL A 55 0.41 -6.35 11.10
CA VAL A 55 0.22 -5.30 10.10
C VAL A 55 1.49 -5.11 9.28
N TYR A 56 1.33 -4.68 8.03
CA TYR A 56 2.43 -4.11 7.27
C TYR A 56 2.74 -2.71 7.78
N ILE A 57 4.02 -2.36 7.78
CA ILE A 57 4.52 -1.03 8.16
C ILE A 57 5.27 -0.42 6.99
N GLN A 58 4.96 0.84 6.67
CA GLN A 58 5.69 1.63 5.67
C GLN A 58 6.03 3.00 6.25
N LYS A 59 7.28 3.44 6.03
CA LYS A 59 7.73 4.77 6.42
C LYS A 59 7.85 5.66 5.17
N VAL A 60 7.20 6.82 5.20
CA VAL A 60 7.27 7.83 4.14
C VAL A 60 7.60 9.17 4.79
N GLY A 61 8.84 9.63 4.59
CA GLY A 61 9.36 10.79 5.31
C GLY A 61 9.30 10.59 6.83
N ASN A 62 8.53 11.45 7.51
CA ASN A 62 8.31 11.40 8.96
C ASN A 62 7.01 10.66 9.36
N THR A 63 6.28 10.12 8.39
CA THR A 63 5.01 9.42 8.60
C THR A 63 5.24 7.92 8.64
N VAL A 64 4.55 7.24 9.57
CA VAL A 64 4.46 5.77 9.63
C VAL A 64 3.04 5.38 9.26
N MET A 65 2.91 4.55 8.23
CA MET A 65 1.63 4.00 7.77
C MET A 65 1.56 2.52 8.15
N LEU A 66 0.38 2.09 8.62
CA LEU A 66 0.10 0.72 9.04
C LEU A 66 -1.09 0.17 8.24
N PHE A 67 -0.97 -1.05 7.72
CA PHE A 67 -2.01 -1.68 6.91
C PHE A 67 -2.25 -3.13 7.35
N PRO A 68 -3.50 -3.63 7.40
CA PRO A 68 -3.79 -4.99 7.82
C PRO A 68 -3.18 -6.02 6.85
N LYS A 69 -2.51 -7.04 7.40
CA LYS A 69 -1.91 -8.11 6.58
C LYS A 69 -2.95 -9.02 5.92
N GLU A 70 -4.07 -9.21 6.60
CA GLU A 70 -5.14 -10.14 6.21
C GLU A 70 -5.98 -9.66 5.00
N ARG A 71 -5.91 -8.37 4.64
CA ARG A 71 -6.74 -7.78 3.57
C ARG A 71 -5.96 -7.21 2.39
N VAL A 72 -4.67 -7.50 2.26
CA VAL A 72 -3.86 -6.97 1.15
C VAL A 72 -4.44 -7.35 -0.21
N TRP A 73 -5.01 -8.54 -0.34
CA TRP A 73 -5.60 -9.00 -1.59
C TRP A 73 -6.88 -8.22 -1.96
N GLU A 74 -7.70 -7.81 -0.99
CA GLU A 74 -8.93 -7.05 -1.24
C GLU A 74 -8.63 -5.61 -1.69
N THR A 75 -7.72 -4.92 -1.00
CA THR A 75 -7.29 -3.56 -1.36
C THR A 75 -6.55 -3.55 -2.71
N PHE A 76 -5.73 -4.57 -2.97
CA PHE A 76 -5.04 -4.75 -4.24
C PHE A 76 -6.01 -5.01 -5.41
N LEU A 77 -6.99 -5.91 -5.22
CA LEU A 77 -8.02 -6.19 -6.23
C LEU A 77 -8.92 -4.97 -6.52
N GLN A 78 -9.24 -4.14 -5.52
CA GLN A 78 -9.95 -2.88 -5.74
C GLN A 78 -9.12 -1.89 -6.57
N GLY A 79 -7.80 -1.84 -6.35
CA GLY A 79 -6.87 -1.08 -7.18
C GLY A 79 -6.80 -1.60 -8.61
N LEU A 80 -6.79 -2.92 -8.81
CA LEU A 80 -6.80 -3.55 -10.14
C LEU A 80 -8.10 -3.25 -10.91
N ASN A 81 -9.25 -3.23 -10.23
CA ASN A 81 -10.53 -2.86 -10.83
C ASN A 81 -10.66 -1.35 -11.12
N SER A 82 -9.67 -0.54 -10.71
CA SER A 82 -9.65 0.91 -10.98
C SER A 82 -8.86 1.27 -12.24
N PHE A 83 -8.22 0.30 -12.91
CA PHE A 83 -7.64 0.52 -14.23
C PHE A 83 -8.77 0.56 -15.27
N THR A 84 -8.69 1.52 -16.17
CA THR A 84 -9.58 1.65 -17.33
C THR A 84 -9.27 0.56 -18.36
N ASP A 85 -10.27 0.17 -19.16
CA ASP A 85 -10.14 -0.94 -20.13
C ASP A 85 -8.97 -0.75 -21.13
N ASP A 86 -8.60 0.50 -21.39
CA ASP A 86 -7.48 0.90 -22.25
C ASP A 86 -6.10 0.55 -21.66
N PHE A 87 -5.98 0.38 -20.34
CA PHE A 87 -4.73 -0.07 -19.71
C PHE A 87 -4.36 -1.51 -20.09
N PHE A 88 -5.34 -2.34 -20.45
CA PHE A 88 -5.14 -3.71 -20.93
C PHE A 88 -5.18 -3.82 -22.46
N ALA A 89 -5.40 -2.73 -23.18
CA ALA A 89 -5.56 -2.75 -24.63
C ALA A 89 -4.24 -3.00 -25.37
N GLU A 90 -3.11 -2.73 -24.74
CA GLU A 90 -1.79 -3.07 -25.28
C GLU A 90 -1.41 -4.49 -24.83
N GLU A 91 -1.39 -5.42 -25.78
CA GLU A 91 -0.76 -6.73 -25.57
C GLU A 91 0.68 -6.51 -25.14
N ARG A 92 1.07 -7.09 -23.99
CA ARG A 92 2.48 -7.15 -23.62
C ARG A 92 3.21 -7.83 -24.76
N ASP A 93 4.12 -7.11 -25.42
CA ASP A 93 5.10 -7.70 -26.33
C ASP A 93 5.89 -8.72 -25.52
N GLY A 94 5.48 -9.98 -25.64
CA GLY A 94 6.14 -11.12 -25.04
C GLY A 94 7.45 -11.30 -25.79
N GLY A 95 8.42 -10.44 -25.47
CA GLY A 95 9.68 -10.35 -26.18
C GLY A 95 10.26 -11.74 -26.45
N VAL A 96 10.85 -11.88 -27.64
CA VAL A 96 11.39 -13.14 -28.15
C VAL A 96 12.17 -13.87 -27.05
N GLN A 97 11.73 -15.09 -26.73
CA GLN A 97 12.40 -15.97 -25.78
C GLN A 97 13.80 -16.29 -26.31
N VAL A 98 14.82 -15.57 -25.81
CA VAL A 98 16.21 -15.86 -26.17
C VAL A 98 16.60 -17.17 -25.47
N GLN A 99 16.81 -18.24 -26.26
CA GLN A 99 17.40 -19.47 -25.77
C GLN A 99 18.78 -19.15 -25.20
N ARG A 100 18.98 -19.48 -23.92
CA ARG A 100 20.31 -19.38 -23.31
C ARG A 100 21.19 -20.44 -23.94
N GLU A 101 22.32 -20.02 -24.51
CA GLU A 101 23.37 -20.95 -24.94
C GLU A 101 23.94 -21.63 -23.69
N THR A 102 23.86 -22.96 -23.67
CA THR A 102 24.47 -23.80 -22.64
C THR A 102 25.98 -23.76 -22.86
N LEU A 103 26.73 -23.26 -21.87
CA LEU A 103 28.19 -23.40 -21.81
C LEU A 103 28.59 -24.83 -21.38
#